data_AF-A0A1E4R6K2-F1
#
_entry.id   AF-A0A1E4R6K2-F1
#
_cell.length_a   1.000
_cell.length_b   1.000
_cell.length_c   1.000
_cell.angle_alpha   90.00
_cell.angle_beta   90.00
_cell.angle_gamma   90.00
#
_symmetry.space_group_name_H-M   'P 1'
#
loop_
_entity.id
_entity.type
_entity.pdbx_description
1 polymer ?
#
loop_
_entity_poly.entity_id
_entity_poly.type
_entity_poly.pdbx_seq_one_letter_code
_entity_poly.pdbx_strand_id
1 'polypeptide(L)'
;MKKEIGTLLLLSTVICSGCQSGQKEDPIEERVSNEVHSPTHIDATLIGASDNQEVKLYKKGDGVKLEINGKVKDFNWNNPSDTGTEPQVFYIDMTEDGKEEAVIIIQTGRGTELDNYDIHVVDQDLQEIKVPYYEEIVAQHIESNVVKKDHETLTITGRALGKEYHFDYHVDPELELQQDELGFGGITIYYLENQKIQLTLAASVFPMYVADFHITYKFDHTRNEFMVAQIEVVPIQQ
;
A
#
# COMPACT_ATOMS: atom_id res chain seq x y z
N MET A 1 60.74 -22.70 -9.35
CA MET A 1 60.31 -22.86 -10.76
C MET A 1 59.55 -21.59 -11.13
N LYS A 2 60.21 -20.69 -11.89
CA LYS A 2 59.96 -20.42 -13.34
C LYS A 2 58.51 -19.94 -13.57
N LYS A 3 58.29 -18.61 -13.72
CA LYS A 3 58.33 -17.82 -15.00
C LYS A 3 57.00 -18.06 -15.78
N GLU A 4 56.23 -17.08 -16.27
CA GLU A 4 56.61 -15.89 -17.04
C GLU A 4 55.63 -14.71 -16.92
N ILE A 5 56.24 -13.54 -17.12
CA ILE A 5 55.69 -12.21 -17.41
C ILE A 5 55.42 -12.12 -18.93
N GLY A 6 54.40 -11.37 -19.33
CA GLY A 6 54.15 -11.05 -20.74
C GLY A 6 53.30 -9.80 -20.94
N THR A 7 53.90 -8.63 -20.70
CA THR A 7 53.43 -7.33 -21.20
C THR A 7 54.03 -7.12 -22.59
N LEU A 8 53.28 -6.68 -23.63
CA LEU A 8 53.73 -5.62 -24.56
C LEU A 8 52.74 -5.20 -25.67
N LEU A 9 52.57 -3.88 -25.74
CA LEU A 9 52.57 -2.93 -26.88
C LEU A 9 51.60 -3.04 -28.09
N LEU A 10 50.75 -1.99 -28.15
CA LEU A 10 50.33 -1.12 -29.27
C LEU A 10 50.86 -1.40 -30.69
N LEU A 11 49.94 -1.26 -31.67
CA LEU A 11 50.25 -0.57 -32.93
C LEU A 11 48.98 0.09 -33.53
N SER A 12 49.04 1.41 -33.55
CA SER A 12 48.19 2.34 -34.29
C SER A 12 48.46 2.26 -35.79
N THR A 13 47.41 2.20 -36.60
CA THR A 13 47.47 2.59 -38.02
C THR A 13 46.62 3.83 -38.23
N VAL A 14 47.31 4.95 -38.41
CA VAL A 14 46.80 6.19 -39.01
C VAL A 14 46.77 5.97 -40.53
N ILE A 15 45.63 6.16 -41.17
CA ILE A 15 45.53 6.32 -42.62
C ILE A 15 45.10 7.76 -42.87
N CYS A 16 46.05 8.58 -43.33
CA CYS A 16 45.78 9.86 -43.96
C CYS A 16 45.68 9.65 -45.48
N SER A 17 44.53 9.96 -46.05
CA SER A 17 44.26 10.19 -47.48
C SER A 17 42.88 10.84 -47.51
N GLY A 18 42.58 12.00 -48.09
CA GLY A 18 43.29 13.05 -48.80
C GLY A 18 42.22 14.13 -49.07
N CYS A 19 42.62 15.40 -49.16
CA CYS A 19 41.72 16.49 -49.56
C CYS A 19 41.31 16.35 -51.03
N GLN A 20 40.03 16.50 -51.37
CA GLN A 20 39.58 17.27 -52.55
C GLN A 20 38.08 17.57 -52.45
N SER A 21 37.73 18.84 -52.58
CA SER A 21 36.39 19.41 -52.66
C SER A 21 35.60 18.90 -53.86
N GLY A 22 34.30 18.65 -53.67
CA GLY A 22 33.33 18.54 -54.75
C GLY A 22 31.94 18.20 -54.22
N GLN A 23 31.07 19.21 -54.11
CA GLN A 23 29.63 19.00 -53.96
C GLN A 23 29.10 18.24 -55.18
N LYS A 24 28.30 17.19 -54.95
CA LYS A 24 27.25 16.68 -55.84
C LYS A 24 26.24 15.90 -55.00
N GLU A 25 24.97 16.20 -55.23
CA GLU A 25 23.78 15.66 -54.58
C GLU A 25 23.40 14.25 -55.07
N ASP A 26 22.42 13.68 -54.35
CA ASP A 26 21.60 12.45 -54.53
C ASP A 26 22.03 11.19 -53.73
N PRO A 27 21.09 10.32 -53.30
CA PRO A 27 19.65 10.49 -53.01
C PRO A 27 19.25 9.94 -51.61
N ILE A 28 17.97 10.13 -51.28
CA ILE A 28 17.27 9.61 -50.09
C ILE A 28 17.43 8.08 -49.99
N GLU A 29 18.15 7.60 -48.98
CA GLU A 29 18.02 6.23 -48.46
C GLU A 29 17.52 6.29 -47.01
N GLU A 30 16.25 5.90 -46.87
CA GLU A 30 15.55 5.69 -45.62
C GLU A 30 16.22 4.52 -44.87
N ARG A 31 17.16 4.82 -43.96
CA ARG A 31 17.61 3.84 -42.98
C ARG A 31 16.48 3.62 -41.99
N VAL A 32 15.72 2.55 -42.22
CA VAL A 32 14.88 1.92 -41.21
C VAL A 32 15.79 1.47 -40.07
N SER A 33 15.86 2.31 -39.04
CA SER A 33 16.38 1.94 -37.73
C SER A 33 15.39 0.95 -37.12
N ASN A 34 15.80 -0.31 -36.98
CA ASN A 34 15.13 -1.24 -36.08
C ASN A 34 15.42 -0.79 -34.65
N GLU A 35 14.73 0.24 -34.18
CA GLU A 35 14.59 0.45 -32.74
C GLU A 35 13.65 -0.62 -32.23
N VAL A 36 14.22 -1.55 -31.45
CA VAL A 36 13.47 -2.39 -30.54
C VAL A 36 12.71 -1.45 -29.62
N HIS A 37 11.42 -1.32 -29.87
CA HIS A 37 10.50 -0.50 -29.10
C HIS A 37 10.42 -1.08 -27.67
N SER A 38 11.30 -0.61 -26.78
CA SER A 38 11.03 -0.70 -25.36
C SER A 38 9.80 0.17 -25.11
N PRO A 39 8.73 -0.34 -24.50
CA PRO A 39 7.54 0.46 -24.24
C PRO A 39 7.92 1.58 -23.24
N THR A 40 8.10 2.76 -23.80
CA THR A 40 8.02 4.12 -23.25
C THR A 40 7.60 4.21 -21.77
N HIS A 41 8.55 4.09 -20.84
CA HIS A 41 8.39 4.42 -19.40
C HIS A 41 8.47 5.95 -19.16
N ILE A 42 7.74 6.77 -19.90
CA ILE A 42 7.98 8.24 -19.85
C ILE A 42 7.09 8.99 -18.82
N ASP A 43 5.98 8.42 -18.35
CA ASP A 43 5.05 9.15 -17.45
C ASP A 43 4.77 8.48 -16.09
N ALA A 44 5.61 7.53 -15.65
CA ALA A 44 5.39 6.84 -14.37
C ALA A 44 6.67 6.80 -13.52
N THR A 45 6.58 7.27 -12.28
CA THR A 45 7.71 7.31 -11.33
C THR A 45 7.65 6.10 -10.41
N LEU A 46 8.72 5.31 -10.28
CA LEU A 46 8.78 4.20 -9.33
C LEU A 46 8.66 4.74 -7.89
N ILE A 47 7.71 4.23 -7.12
CA ILE A 47 7.43 4.66 -5.74
C ILE A 47 7.48 3.52 -4.72
N GLY A 48 7.63 2.27 -5.17
CA GLY A 48 7.79 1.11 -4.30
C GLY A 48 8.06 -0.15 -5.11
N ALA A 49 8.72 -1.13 -4.50
CA ALA A 49 8.97 -2.44 -5.09
C ALA A 49 9.07 -3.50 -4.00
N SER A 50 8.70 -4.74 -4.32
CA SER A 50 8.96 -5.88 -3.45
C SER A 50 10.46 -6.17 -3.34
N ASP A 51 10.87 -6.87 -2.28
CA ASP A 51 12.27 -7.23 -2.03
C ASP A 51 12.93 -7.96 -3.21
N ASN A 52 12.17 -8.82 -3.90
CA ASN A 52 12.62 -9.57 -5.07
C ASN A 52 12.45 -8.81 -6.40
N GLN A 53 11.93 -7.57 -6.36
CA GLN A 53 11.67 -6.69 -7.51
C GLN A 53 10.68 -7.25 -8.56
N GLU A 54 9.94 -8.31 -8.24
CA GLU A 54 8.91 -8.87 -9.13
C GLU A 54 7.66 -8.02 -9.15
N VAL A 55 7.38 -7.28 -8.07
CA VAL A 55 6.32 -6.29 -8.00
C VAL A 55 6.94 -4.90 -7.95
N LYS A 56 6.48 -4.02 -8.82
CA LYS A 56 6.86 -2.59 -8.84
C LYS A 56 5.62 -1.73 -8.92
N LEU A 57 5.57 -0.73 -8.06
CA LEU A 57 4.50 0.26 -8.02
C LEU A 57 5.04 1.59 -8.56
N TYR A 58 4.36 2.14 -9.54
CA TYR A 58 4.68 3.42 -10.13
C TYR A 58 3.54 4.42 -9.91
N LYS A 59 3.88 5.67 -9.59
CA LYS A 59 2.94 6.78 -9.59
C LYS A 59 2.58 7.17 -11.02
N LYS A 60 1.29 7.35 -11.32
CA LYS A 60 0.80 7.79 -12.63
C LYS A 60 -0.42 8.70 -12.47
N GLY A 61 -0.21 10.01 -12.56
CA GLY A 61 -1.26 11.01 -12.28
C GLY A 61 -1.76 10.87 -10.83
N ASP A 62 -3.09 10.83 -10.67
CA ASP A 62 -3.77 10.64 -9.38
C ASP A 62 -3.90 9.17 -8.96
N GLY A 63 -3.46 8.24 -9.82
CA GLY A 63 -3.49 6.80 -9.56
C GLY A 63 -2.11 6.17 -9.57
N VAL A 64 -2.09 4.87 -9.80
CA VAL A 64 -0.86 4.07 -9.85
C VAL A 64 -0.85 3.13 -11.05
N LYS A 65 0.35 2.71 -11.43
CA LYS A 65 0.60 1.61 -12.35
C LYS A 65 1.30 0.52 -11.56
N LEU A 66 0.73 -0.68 -11.55
CA LEU A 66 1.34 -1.86 -10.94
C LEU A 66 1.96 -2.73 -12.02
N GLU A 67 3.19 -3.18 -11.81
CA GLU A 67 3.87 -4.21 -12.57
C GLU A 67 4.03 -5.45 -11.69
N ILE A 68 3.60 -6.62 -12.19
CA ILE A 68 3.84 -7.92 -11.56
C ILE A 68 4.48 -8.82 -12.62
N ASN A 69 5.73 -9.24 -12.41
CA ASN A 69 6.46 -10.13 -13.32
C ASN A 69 6.42 -9.66 -14.79
N GLY A 70 6.55 -8.34 -15.00
CA GLY A 70 6.52 -7.70 -16.33
C GLY A 70 5.13 -7.47 -16.93
N LYS A 71 4.04 -7.98 -16.33
CA LYS A 71 2.67 -7.60 -16.70
C LYS A 71 2.34 -6.27 -16.01
N VAL A 72 1.64 -5.36 -16.70
CA VAL A 72 1.31 -4.03 -16.16
C VAL A 72 -0.19 -3.72 -16.23
N LYS A 73 -0.73 -3.05 -15.21
CA LYS A 73 -2.10 -2.51 -15.18
C LYS A 73 -2.14 -1.21 -14.40
N ASP A 74 -2.98 -0.27 -14.85
CA ASP A 74 -3.24 0.97 -14.13
C ASP A 74 -4.41 0.77 -13.15
N PHE A 75 -4.28 1.32 -11.96
CA PHE A 75 -5.30 1.33 -10.90
C PHE A 75 -5.57 2.77 -10.44
N ASN A 76 -6.82 3.06 -10.09
CA ASN A 76 -7.25 4.38 -9.59
C ASN A 76 -7.09 4.49 -8.06
N TRP A 77 -6.13 3.78 -7.47
CA TRP A 77 -5.89 3.83 -6.03
C TRP A 77 -5.39 5.21 -5.63
N ASN A 78 -5.92 5.71 -4.52
CA ASN A 78 -5.52 7.01 -4.00
C ASN A 78 -4.06 6.96 -3.56
N ASN A 79 -3.21 7.81 -4.15
CA ASN A 79 -1.79 7.89 -3.83
C ASN A 79 -1.35 9.36 -3.70
N PRO A 80 -1.74 10.02 -2.60
CA PRO A 80 -1.42 11.42 -2.37
C PRO A 80 0.09 11.62 -2.31
N SER A 81 0.57 12.75 -2.86
CA SER A 81 2.02 13.03 -2.94
C SER A 81 2.67 13.42 -1.60
N ASP A 82 1.87 13.77 -0.59
CA ASP A 82 2.33 14.57 0.56
C ASP A 82 1.95 13.96 1.92
N THR A 83 1.93 12.63 2.02
CA THR A 83 1.73 11.94 3.31
C THR A 83 3.07 11.67 4.02
N GLY A 84 4.20 11.78 3.33
CA GLY A 84 5.53 11.62 3.93
C GLY A 84 5.94 10.17 4.23
N THR A 85 5.12 9.18 3.82
CA THR A 85 5.44 7.76 3.88
C THR A 85 5.37 7.15 2.48
N GLU A 86 6.41 6.43 2.09
CA GLU A 86 6.42 5.70 0.82
C GLU A 86 5.48 4.47 0.90
N PRO A 87 4.82 4.09 -0.21
CA PRO A 87 4.05 2.86 -0.26
C PRO A 87 4.88 1.62 0.10
N GLN A 88 4.28 0.70 0.84
CA GLN A 88 4.86 -0.61 1.10
C GLN A 88 4.40 -1.59 0.03
N VAL A 89 5.31 -2.38 -0.52
CA VAL A 89 5.04 -3.32 -1.60
C VAL A 89 5.61 -4.69 -1.23
N PHE A 90 4.76 -5.70 -1.20
CA PHE A 90 5.12 -7.08 -0.89
C PHE A 90 4.71 -8.01 -2.03
N TYR A 91 5.38 -9.16 -2.10
CA TYR A 91 5.01 -10.25 -2.99
C TYR A 91 5.06 -11.57 -2.22
N ILE A 92 3.89 -12.04 -1.76
CA ILE A 92 3.75 -13.14 -0.80
C ILE A 92 2.45 -13.89 -1.06
N ASP A 93 2.41 -15.18 -0.74
CA ASP A 93 1.20 -16.03 -0.83
C ASP A 93 0.23 -15.69 0.31
N MET A 94 -0.67 -14.75 0.06
CA MET A 94 -1.69 -14.30 1.01
C MET A 94 -2.95 -15.17 0.98
N THR A 95 -3.16 -15.89 -0.12
CA THR A 95 -4.34 -16.73 -0.31
C THR A 95 -4.13 -18.17 0.13
N GLU A 96 -2.90 -18.55 0.50
CA GLU A 96 -2.49 -19.91 0.87
C GLU A 96 -2.72 -20.91 -0.28
N ASP A 97 -2.68 -20.46 -1.54
CA ASP A 97 -2.90 -21.30 -2.73
C ASP A 97 -1.57 -21.77 -3.38
N GLY A 98 -0.43 -21.34 -2.84
CA GLY A 98 0.91 -21.62 -3.35
C GLY A 98 1.40 -20.65 -4.42
N LYS A 99 0.68 -19.56 -4.69
CA LYS A 99 1.09 -18.47 -5.58
C LYS A 99 1.11 -17.17 -4.81
N GLU A 100 2.09 -16.32 -5.13
CA GLU A 100 2.23 -15.03 -4.49
C GLU A 100 1.30 -13.98 -5.13
N GLU A 101 0.69 -13.17 -4.26
CA GLU A 101 -0.02 -11.94 -4.61
C GLU A 101 0.84 -10.71 -4.31
N ALA A 102 0.62 -9.65 -5.09
CA ALA A 102 1.12 -8.35 -4.75
C ALA A 102 0.26 -7.75 -3.63
N VAL A 103 0.90 -7.31 -2.54
CA VAL A 103 0.23 -6.57 -1.46
C VAL A 103 0.80 -5.17 -1.39
N ILE A 104 -0.06 -4.17 -1.50
CA ILE A 104 0.31 -2.76 -1.55
C ILE A 104 -0.39 -2.05 -0.40
N ILE A 105 0.37 -1.33 0.43
CA ILE A 105 -0.16 -0.51 1.53
C ILE A 105 0.26 0.94 1.27
N ILE A 106 -0.72 1.85 1.15
CA ILE A 106 -0.49 3.27 0.81
C ILE A 106 -1.06 4.13 1.93
N GLN A 107 -0.27 5.07 2.47
CA GLN A 107 -0.80 6.08 3.38
C GLN A 107 -1.61 7.10 2.56
N THR A 108 -2.90 7.20 2.83
CA THR A 108 -3.86 8.05 2.12
C THR A 108 -4.21 9.33 2.88
N GLY A 109 -3.91 9.39 4.18
CA GLY A 109 -4.15 10.58 5.01
C GLY A 109 -3.13 10.68 6.14
N ARG A 110 -2.65 11.91 6.40
CA ARG A 110 -1.75 12.21 7.53
C ARG A 110 -2.06 13.59 8.11
N GLY A 111 -2.12 13.69 9.43
CA GLY A 111 -2.35 14.93 10.15
C GLY A 111 -2.40 14.72 11.66
N THR A 112 -2.75 15.78 12.39
CA THR A 112 -3.08 15.65 13.82
C THR A 112 -4.34 14.78 13.94
N GLU A 113 -4.24 13.68 14.69
CA GLU A 113 -5.32 12.70 14.87
C GLU A 113 -5.79 12.01 13.58
N LEU A 114 -5.02 12.13 12.49
CA LEU A 114 -5.30 11.53 11.19
C LEU A 114 -4.12 10.69 10.73
N ASP A 115 -4.32 9.37 10.61
CA ASP A 115 -3.32 8.46 10.05
C ASP A 115 -4.02 7.30 9.34
N ASN A 116 -4.23 7.46 8.03
CA ASN A 116 -5.01 6.53 7.22
C ASN A 116 -4.14 5.83 6.19
N TYR A 117 -4.35 4.53 6.09
CA TYR A 117 -3.79 3.66 5.09
C TYR A 117 -4.90 2.92 4.35
N ASP A 118 -4.67 2.68 3.06
CA ASP A 118 -5.42 1.74 2.24
C ASP A 118 -4.54 0.51 1.97
N ILE A 119 -5.17 -0.65 1.80
CA ILE A 119 -4.50 -1.89 1.39
C ILE A 119 -5.14 -2.44 0.12
N HIS A 120 -4.29 -2.91 -0.79
CA HIS A 120 -4.68 -3.57 -2.03
C HIS A 120 -3.97 -4.91 -2.15
N VAL A 121 -4.72 -5.95 -2.52
CA VAL A 121 -4.16 -7.28 -2.83
C VAL A 121 -4.49 -7.60 -4.27
N VAL A 122 -3.47 -7.95 -5.07
CA VAL A 122 -3.62 -8.18 -6.51
C VAL A 122 -2.98 -9.49 -6.92
N ASP A 123 -3.73 -10.31 -7.65
CA ASP A 123 -3.26 -11.60 -8.16
C ASP A 123 -2.29 -11.47 -9.35
N GLN A 124 -1.73 -12.60 -9.78
CA GLN A 124 -0.79 -12.68 -10.92
C GLN A 124 -1.41 -12.28 -12.27
N ASP A 125 -2.74 -12.18 -12.36
CA ASP A 125 -3.49 -11.74 -13.53
C ASP A 125 -3.98 -10.29 -13.40
N LEU A 126 -3.40 -9.55 -12.45
CA LEU A 126 -3.65 -8.15 -12.16
C LEU A 126 -5.12 -7.89 -11.79
N GLN A 127 -5.82 -8.86 -11.21
CA GLN A 127 -7.14 -8.68 -10.61
C GLN A 127 -6.99 -8.38 -9.13
N GLU A 128 -7.72 -7.36 -8.68
CA GLU A 128 -7.73 -6.99 -7.27
C GLU A 128 -8.65 -7.93 -6.50
N ILE A 129 -8.12 -8.55 -5.46
CA ILE A 129 -8.84 -9.39 -4.52
C ILE A 129 -9.44 -8.47 -3.45
N LYS A 130 -10.76 -8.55 -3.25
CA LYS A 130 -11.44 -7.67 -2.31
C LYS A 130 -10.93 -7.86 -0.89
N VAL A 131 -10.54 -6.77 -0.25
CA VAL A 131 -10.36 -6.63 1.20
C VAL A 131 -11.45 -5.67 1.69
N PRO A 132 -12.35 -6.08 2.60
CA PRO A 132 -13.40 -5.20 3.11
C PRO A 132 -12.82 -3.94 3.74
N TYR A 133 -13.34 -2.78 3.34
CA TYR A 133 -12.96 -1.49 3.91
C TYR A 133 -13.43 -1.38 5.37
N TYR A 134 -12.81 -0.48 6.15
CA TYR A 134 -13.13 -0.37 7.57
C TYR A 134 -14.58 0.06 7.79
N GLU A 135 -15.18 0.84 6.90
CA GLU A 135 -16.59 1.24 6.97
C GLU A 135 -17.52 0.03 6.83
N GLU A 136 -17.20 -0.93 5.96
CA GLU A 136 -17.95 -2.18 5.83
C GLU A 136 -17.87 -3.00 7.13
N ILE A 137 -16.69 -3.03 7.76
CA ILE A 137 -16.45 -3.76 9.01
C ILE A 137 -17.22 -3.13 10.16
N VAL A 138 -17.13 -1.80 10.31
CA VAL A 138 -17.88 -1.06 11.33
C VAL A 138 -19.38 -1.32 11.16
N ALA A 139 -19.91 -1.15 9.95
CA ALA A 139 -21.34 -1.31 9.69
C ALA A 139 -21.86 -2.75 9.90
N GLN A 140 -21.05 -3.78 9.68
CA GLN A 140 -21.49 -5.18 9.74
C GLN A 140 -21.12 -5.90 11.03
N HIS A 141 -20.09 -5.45 11.74
CA HIS A 141 -19.47 -6.23 12.80
C HIS A 141 -19.28 -5.46 14.10
N ILE A 142 -19.50 -4.13 14.14
CA ILE A 142 -19.29 -3.32 15.34
C ILE A 142 -20.58 -2.59 15.71
N GLU A 143 -21.07 -2.88 16.91
CA GLU A 143 -22.12 -2.14 17.60
C GLU A 143 -21.48 -1.42 18.78
N SER A 144 -21.90 -0.19 19.08
CA SER A 144 -21.38 0.56 20.22
C SER A 144 -22.45 1.44 20.86
N ASN A 145 -22.28 1.76 22.13
CA ASN A 145 -23.07 2.73 22.84
C ASN A 145 -22.19 3.48 23.85
N VAL A 146 -22.29 4.80 23.84
CA VAL A 146 -21.49 5.74 24.62
C VAL A 146 -22.42 6.54 25.53
N VAL A 147 -22.17 6.49 26.83
CA VAL A 147 -22.99 7.18 27.84
C VAL A 147 -22.11 7.83 28.91
N LYS A 148 -22.36 9.11 29.19
CA LYS A 148 -21.80 9.77 30.38
C LYS A 148 -22.71 9.54 31.58
N LYS A 149 -22.24 8.79 32.58
CA LYS A 149 -22.90 8.57 33.86
C LYS A 149 -22.34 9.51 34.93
N ASP A 150 -23.22 9.97 35.80
CA ASP A 150 -22.89 10.74 37.01
C ASP A 150 -21.95 11.94 36.75
N HIS A 151 -22.04 12.52 35.56
CA HIS A 151 -21.19 13.59 35.04
C HIS A 151 -19.68 13.30 34.92
N GLU A 152 -19.16 12.22 35.49
CA GLU A 152 -17.70 12.00 35.59
C GLU A 152 -17.23 10.66 35.02
N THR A 153 -18.15 9.79 34.60
CA THR A 153 -17.82 8.46 34.06
C THR A 153 -18.32 8.32 32.64
N LEU A 154 -17.43 8.11 31.69
CA LEU A 154 -17.76 7.72 30.32
C LEU A 154 -17.82 6.19 30.25
N THR A 155 -19.03 5.63 30.17
CA THR A 155 -19.25 4.20 29.93
C THR A 155 -19.37 3.96 28.44
N ILE A 156 -18.64 2.97 27.94
CA ILE A 156 -18.71 2.53 26.55
C ILE A 156 -18.96 1.02 26.55
N THR A 157 -20.00 0.62 25.84
CA THR A 157 -20.41 -0.77 25.69
C THR A 157 -20.62 -1.10 24.23
N GLY A 158 -20.57 -2.37 23.88
CA GLY A 158 -20.92 -2.77 22.53
C GLY A 158 -20.59 -4.21 22.23
N ARG A 159 -20.58 -4.53 20.95
CA ARG A 159 -20.28 -5.86 20.43
C ARG A 159 -19.42 -5.74 19.19
N ALA A 160 -18.35 -6.52 19.13
CA ALA A 160 -17.48 -6.66 17.97
C ALA A 160 -17.42 -8.12 17.54
N LEU A 161 -17.85 -8.43 16.31
CA LEU A 161 -17.89 -9.81 15.76
C LEU A 161 -18.55 -10.82 16.73
N GLY A 162 -19.68 -10.43 17.33
CA GLY A 162 -20.40 -11.29 18.28
C GLY A 162 -19.91 -11.23 19.74
N LYS A 163 -18.74 -10.64 20.02
CA LYS A 163 -18.16 -10.55 21.36
C LYS A 163 -18.47 -9.22 22.02
N GLU A 164 -18.98 -9.25 23.24
CA GLU A 164 -19.28 -8.04 24.01
C GLU A 164 -18.00 -7.38 24.54
N TYR A 165 -18.00 -6.06 24.60
CA TYR A 165 -16.97 -5.26 25.26
C TYR A 165 -17.61 -4.19 26.15
N HIS A 166 -16.90 -3.85 27.22
CA HIS A 166 -17.30 -2.82 28.19
C HIS A 166 -16.05 -2.17 28.76
N PHE A 167 -16.04 -0.85 28.80
CA PHE A 167 -14.99 -0.07 29.46
C PHE A 167 -15.56 1.24 30.00
N ASP A 168 -14.95 1.69 31.10
CA ASP A 168 -15.32 2.93 31.79
C ASP A 168 -14.08 3.82 31.92
N TYR A 169 -14.24 5.10 31.60
CA TYR A 169 -13.21 6.13 31.79
C TYR A 169 -13.69 7.20 32.75
N HIS A 170 -12.80 7.67 33.62
CA HIS A 170 -13.03 8.93 34.31
C HIS A 170 -12.78 10.07 33.34
N VAL A 171 -13.73 10.99 33.24
CA VAL A 171 -13.68 12.13 32.32
C VAL A 171 -14.02 13.41 33.05
N ASP A 172 -13.60 14.54 32.48
CA ASP A 172 -13.92 15.86 33.01
C ASP A 172 -15.45 16.01 33.21
N PRO A 173 -15.92 16.43 34.41
CA PRO A 173 -17.31 16.79 34.66
C PRO A 173 -17.94 17.67 33.58
N GLU A 174 -17.16 18.57 32.99
CA GLU A 174 -17.57 19.55 31.98
C GLU A 174 -17.57 18.98 30.54
N LEU A 175 -17.07 17.76 30.31
CA LEU A 175 -17.12 17.13 28.98
C LEU A 175 -18.57 16.96 28.51
N GLU A 176 -18.96 17.67 27.46
CA GLU A 176 -20.24 17.49 26.80
C GLU A 176 -20.14 16.41 25.71
N LEU A 177 -20.90 15.33 25.84
CA LEU A 177 -20.97 14.31 24.80
C LEU A 177 -21.85 14.79 23.64
N GLN A 178 -21.32 14.68 22.43
CA GLN A 178 -22.03 14.98 21.18
C GLN A 178 -22.32 13.72 20.35
N GLN A 179 -21.99 12.54 20.87
CA GLN A 179 -22.15 11.26 20.20
C GLN A 179 -22.58 10.18 21.20
N ASP A 180 -23.40 9.27 20.73
CA ASP A 180 -23.92 8.10 21.43
C ASP A 180 -23.32 6.77 20.92
N GLU A 181 -22.48 6.84 19.90
CA GLU A 181 -21.72 5.73 19.31
C GLU A 181 -20.24 6.11 19.17
N LEU A 182 -19.37 5.11 19.03
CA LEU A 182 -17.95 5.30 18.74
C LEU A 182 -17.75 5.87 17.34
N GLY A 183 -16.89 6.88 17.23
CA GLY A 183 -16.43 7.42 15.95
C GLY A 183 -15.20 6.68 15.44
N PHE A 184 -15.11 6.46 14.13
CA PHE A 184 -14.04 5.74 13.45
C PHE A 184 -13.55 6.51 12.22
N GLY A 185 -12.37 6.16 11.71
CA GLY A 185 -11.83 6.71 10.46
C GLY A 185 -10.74 7.78 10.62
N GLY A 186 -10.47 8.25 11.84
CA GLY A 186 -9.33 9.12 12.10
C GLY A 186 -7.99 8.38 11.96
N ILE A 187 -7.87 7.19 12.55
CA ILE A 187 -6.68 6.35 12.45
C ILE A 187 -7.09 4.96 11.92
N THR A 188 -6.58 4.60 10.75
CA THR A 188 -6.82 3.32 10.06
C THR A 188 -5.49 2.79 9.52
N ILE A 189 -4.81 1.93 10.28
CA ILE A 189 -3.46 1.48 9.95
C ILE A 189 -3.48 0.02 9.54
N TYR A 190 -3.19 -0.25 8.26
CA TYR A 190 -2.96 -1.59 7.75
C TYR A 190 -1.49 -1.98 7.89
N TYR A 191 -1.26 -3.25 8.21
CA TYR A 191 0.06 -3.85 8.22
C TYR A 191 -0.05 -5.36 8.00
N LEU A 192 1.10 -5.99 7.74
CA LEU A 192 1.20 -7.43 7.64
C LEU A 192 1.88 -8.00 8.89
N GLU A 193 1.26 -9.02 9.48
CA GLU A 193 1.85 -9.76 10.58
C GLU A 193 1.59 -11.26 10.38
N ASN A 194 2.65 -12.07 10.44
CA ASN A 194 2.56 -13.52 10.25
C ASN A 194 1.81 -13.93 8.97
N GLN A 195 2.08 -13.24 7.85
CA GLN A 195 1.42 -13.44 6.54
C GLN A 195 -0.10 -13.22 6.58
N LYS A 196 -0.59 -12.37 7.49
CA LYS A 196 -1.99 -11.96 7.56
C LYS A 196 -2.10 -10.45 7.48
N ILE A 197 -3.18 -10.00 6.85
CA ILE A 197 -3.56 -8.60 6.90
C ILE A 197 -4.08 -8.31 8.30
N GLN A 198 -3.53 -7.27 8.90
CA GLN A 198 -4.00 -6.68 10.14
C GLN A 198 -4.44 -5.24 9.86
N LEU A 199 -5.47 -4.80 10.57
CA LEU A 199 -5.92 -3.42 10.61
C LEU A 199 -6.00 -2.99 12.09
N THR A 200 -5.38 -1.86 12.43
CA THR A 200 -5.68 -1.15 13.67
C THR A 200 -6.59 0.02 13.35
N LEU A 201 -7.76 0.01 13.97
CA LEU A 201 -8.80 1.00 13.81
C LEU A 201 -9.01 1.70 15.16
N ALA A 202 -8.63 2.96 15.27
CA ALA A 202 -8.82 3.71 16.51
C ALA A 202 -10.28 4.19 16.64
N ALA A 203 -10.88 3.89 17.78
CA ALA A 203 -12.22 4.32 18.16
C ALA A 203 -12.14 5.58 19.01
N SER A 204 -13.03 6.53 18.74
CA SER A 204 -13.06 7.84 19.38
C SER A 204 -14.41 8.15 20.02
N VAL A 205 -14.35 8.89 21.11
CA VAL A 205 -15.44 9.73 21.61
C VAL A 205 -14.89 11.15 21.62
N PHE A 206 -15.29 11.98 20.65
CA PHE A 206 -14.67 13.28 20.43
C PHE A 206 -14.58 14.10 21.74
N PRO A 207 -13.41 14.67 22.05
CA PRO A 207 -12.19 14.74 21.23
C PRO A 207 -11.15 13.64 21.52
N MET A 208 -11.50 12.56 22.22
CA MET A 208 -10.54 11.57 22.70
C MET A 208 -10.65 10.23 21.97
N TYR A 209 -9.51 9.58 21.72
CA TYR A 209 -9.46 8.16 21.41
C TYR A 209 -9.64 7.35 22.69
N VAL A 210 -10.39 6.26 22.60
CA VAL A 210 -10.85 5.48 23.76
C VAL A 210 -10.54 3.99 23.65
N ALA A 211 -10.34 3.46 22.45
CA ALA A 211 -9.97 2.06 22.25
C ALA A 211 -9.36 1.87 20.87
N ASP A 212 -8.54 0.83 20.73
CA ASP A 212 -8.13 0.30 19.44
C ASP A 212 -8.90 -0.99 19.14
N PHE A 213 -9.34 -1.12 17.90
CA PHE A 213 -9.91 -2.34 17.36
C PHE A 213 -8.85 -2.95 16.45
N HIS A 214 -8.30 -4.10 16.85
CA HIS A 214 -7.36 -4.88 16.04
C HIS A 214 -8.14 -5.94 15.26
N ILE A 215 -8.14 -5.80 13.94
CA ILE A 215 -8.85 -6.69 13.03
C ILE A 215 -7.85 -7.56 12.27
N THR A 216 -8.06 -8.86 12.33
CA THR A 216 -7.33 -9.84 11.52
C THR A 216 -8.22 -10.35 10.40
N TYR A 217 -7.70 -10.35 9.19
CA TYR A 217 -8.38 -10.90 8.02
C TYR A 217 -7.96 -12.35 7.75
N LYS A 218 -8.80 -13.06 7.02
CA LYS A 218 -8.49 -14.36 6.40
C LYS A 218 -9.04 -14.39 4.99
N PHE A 219 -8.45 -15.19 4.12
CA PHE A 219 -8.99 -15.41 2.79
C PHE A 219 -10.14 -16.42 2.82
N ASP A 220 -11.22 -16.15 2.07
CA ASP A 220 -12.32 -17.08 1.82
C ASP A 220 -12.25 -17.59 0.37
N HIS A 221 -11.73 -18.82 0.20
CA HIS A 221 -11.62 -19.45 -1.12
C HIS A 221 -12.96 -19.66 -1.84
N THR A 222 -14.09 -19.69 -1.12
CA THR A 222 -15.41 -19.88 -1.74
C THR A 222 -15.86 -18.60 -2.43
N ARG A 223 -15.52 -17.45 -1.84
CA ARG A 223 -15.90 -16.12 -2.32
C ARG A 223 -14.81 -15.41 -3.11
N ASN A 224 -13.57 -15.90 -3.02
CA ASN A 224 -12.39 -15.28 -3.61
C ASN A 224 -12.18 -13.84 -3.12
N GLU A 225 -12.35 -13.63 -1.82
CA GLU A 225 -12.18 -12.35 -1.14
C GLU A 225 -11.63 -12.56 0.28
N PHE A 226 -11.03 -11.52 0.86
CA PHE A 226 -10.72 -11.51 2.28
C PHE A 226 -11.98 -11.21 3.10
N MET A 227 -12.02 -11.76 4.30
CA MET A 227 -13.07 -11.51 5.27
C MET A 227 -12.49 -11.32 6.67
N VAL A 228 -13.25 -10.65 7.54
CA VAL A 228 -12.87 -10.49 8.95
C VAL A 228 -12.88 -11.86 9.63
N ALA A 229 -11.75 -12.24 10.21
CA ALA A 229 -11.59 -13.46 10.99
C ALA A 229 -11.76 -13.21 12.49
N GLN A 230 -11.23 -12.07 12.96
CA GLN A 230 -11.21 -11.70 14.37
C GLN A 230 -11.25 -10.18 14.51
N ILE A 231 -11.92 -9.73 15.57
CA ILE A 231 -11.79 -8.38 16.10
C ILE A 231 -11.42 -8.51 17.58
N GLU A 232 -10.34 -7.85 17.99
CA GLU A 232 -9.93 -7.67 19.37
C GLU A 232 -10.06 -6.19 19.74
N VAL A 233 -10.70 -5.91 20.87
CA VAL A 233 -10.94 -4.54 21.34
C VAL A 233 -10.05 -4.28 22.54
N VAL A 234 -9.19 -3.28 22.44
CA VAL A 234 -8.21 -2.91 23.47
C VAL A 234 -8.51 -1.48 23.93
N PRO A 235 -9.06 -1.30 25.14
CA PRO A 235 -9.25 0.03 25.72
C PRO A 235 -7.89 0.75 25.88
N ILE A 236 -7.82 2.03 25.52
CA ILE A 236 -6.63 2.85 25.75
C ILE A 236 -6.52 3.14 27.25
N GLN A 237 -5.52 2.58 27.93
CA GLN A 237 -5.29 2.86 29.35
C GLN A 237 -4.89 4.34 29.54
N GLN A 238 -5.56 5.00 30.47
CA GLN A 238 -5.22 6.35 30.95
C GLN A 238 -4.50 6.29 32.30
#